data_AF-A0A956DMS5-F1
#
_entry.id   AF-A0A956DMS5-F1
#
_cell.length_a   1.000
_cell.length_b   1.000
_cell.length_c   1.000
_cell.angle_alpha   90.00
_cell.angle_beta   90.00
_cell.angle_gamma   90.00
#
_symmetry.space_group_name_H-M   'P 1'
#
loop_
_entity.id
_entity.type
_entity.pdbx_description
1 polymer ?
#
loop_
_entity_poly.entity_id
_entity_poly.type
_entity_poly.pdbx_seq_one_letter_code
_entity_poly.pdbx_strand_id
1 'polypeptide(L)'
;KRAALFITYDEHGGLYDHVVPPPACAPDDLSVPLSDGSLPAFDRYGIRVPFAVISPYAKAHHVSHRTYDHTSILRFIEARFVMPALTARDANAEAPWDMFDFDAPPRPAPAVSLPPIDEDVLASCDAVFGE
;
A
#
# COMPACT_ATOMS: atom_id res chain seq x y z
N LYS A 1 11.01 -17.62 -6.24
CA LYS A 1 10.72 -16.25 -5.73
C LYS A 1 9.23 -16.17 -5.43
N ARG A 2 8.83 -15.99 -4.16
CA ARG A 2 7.43 -15.98 -3.70
C ARG A 2 7.24 -14.82 -2.73
N ALA A 3 7.18 -13.60 -3.26
CA ALA A 3 7.04 -12.39 -2.45
C ALA A 3 6.16 -11.37 -3.19
N ALA A 4 5.44 -10.58 -2.41
CA ALA A 4 4.76 -9.37 -2.84
C ALA A 4 5.14 -8.27 -1.84
N LEU A 5 5.65 -7.16 -2.36
CA LEU A 5 5.89 -5.94 -1.60
C LEU A 5 4.77 -4.96 -1.90
N PHE A 6 4.10 -4.51 -0.86
CA PHE A 6 3.12 -3.44 -0.92
C PHE A 6 3.78 -2.15 -0.44
N ILE A 7 3.74 -1.11 -1.25
CA ILE A 7 4.18 0.24 -0.88
C ILE A 7 2.93 1.09 -0.73
N THR A 8 2.77 1.71 0.43
CA THR A 8 1.71 2.66 0.70
C THR A 8 2.16 3.67 1.76
N TYR A 9 1.27 4.59 2.10
CA TYR A 9 1.47 5.61 3.12
C TYR A 9 0.42 5.40 4.21
N ASP A 10 0.77 5.69 5.45
CA ASP A 10 -0.17 5.65 6.56
C ASP A 10 -1.21 6.77 6.45
N GLU A 11 -0.81 7.94 5.96
CA GLU A 11 -1.68 9.11 5.76
C GLU A 11 -1.27 9.98 4.54
N HIS A 12 -1.96 11.11 4.32
CA HIS A 12 -1.91 11.93 3.10
C HIS A 12 -0.98 13.17 3.16
N GLY A 13 -0.35 13.44 4.29
CA GLY A 13 0.57 14.54 4.55
C GLY A 13 -0.08 15.93 4.62
N GLY A 14 -1.42 16.03 4.65
CA GLY A 14 -2.11 17.32 4.52
C GLY A 14 -2.10 17.91 3.11
N LEU A 15 -1.62 17.17 2.12
CA LEU A 15 -1.57 17.61 0.72
C LEU A 15 -2.96 17.55 0.09
N TYR A 16 -3.22 18.46 -0.85
CA TYR A 16 -4.49 18.49 -1.57
C TYR A 16 -4.65 17.28 -2.49
N ASP A 17 -5.82 16.64 -2.41
CA ASP A 17 -6.32 15.69 -3.39
C ASP A 17 -7.71 16.14 -3.87
N HIS A 18 -7.96 16.00 -5.17
CA HIS A 18 -9.21 16.48 -5.78
C HIS A 18 -10.39 15.52 -5.57
N VAL A 19 -10.14 14.26 -5.19
CA VAL A 19 -11.19 13.26 -5.02
C VAL A 19 -11.76 13.38 -3.62
N VAL A 20 -13.07 13.65 -3.56
CA VAL A 20 -13.82 13.61 -2.31
C VAL A 20 -13.79 12.18 -1.76
N PRO A 21 -13.38 11.96 -0.50
CA PRO A 21 -13.34 10.63 0.09
C PRO A 21 -14.72 9.93 0.04
N PRO A 22 -14.82 8.73 -0.57
CA PRO A 22 -16.09 8.04 -0.71
C PRO A 22 -16.58 7.44 0.64
N PRO A 23 -17.88 7.15 0.76
CA PRO A 23 -18.43 6.42 1.90
C PRO A 23 -17.84 5.01 1.98
N ALA A 24 -17.86 4.43 3.18
CA ALA A 24 -17.22 3.16 3.48
C ALA A 24 -17.92 2.44 4.64
N CYS A 25 -17.92 1.11 4.64
CA CYS A 25 -18.64 0.32 5.65
C CYS A 25 -18.00 0.44 7.04
N ALA A 26 -18.68 1.00 8.05
CA ALA A 26 -18.20 1.10 9.45
C ALA A 26 -17.47 -0.19 9.92
N PRO A 27 -16.34 -0.08 10.66
CA PRO A 27 -15.56 -1.27 10.99
C PRO A 27 -16.28 -2.15 12.02
N ASP A 28 -17.01 -1.54 12.93
CA ASP A 28 -17.77 -2.16 14.02
C ASP A 28 -18.91 -1.22 14.42
N ASP A 29 -19.64 -1.59 15.47
CA ASP A 29 -20.71 -0.79 16.09
C ASP A 29 -20.20 0.14 17.20
N LEU A 30 -18.88 0.30 17.34
CA LEU A 30 -18.29 1.13 18.37
C LEU A 30 -18.33 2.61 17.95
N SER A 31 -19.01 3.42 18.74
CA SER A 31 -19.02 4.87 18.59
C SER A 31 -18.13 5.51 19.66
N VAL A 32 -17.03 6.17 19.26
CA VAL A 32 -16.18 6.94 20.18
C VAL A 32 -16.57 8.41 20.10
N PRO A 33 -17.19 9.02 21.13
CA PRO A 33 -17.60 10.42 21.06
C PRO A 33 -16.42 11.34 20.73
N LEU A 34 -16.57 12.17 19.72
CA LEU A 34 -15.68 13.29 19.46
C LEU A 34 -15.83 14.32 20.58
N SER A 35 -14.83 15.20 20.71
CA SER A 35 -14.78 16.25 21.74
C SER A 35 -15.94 17.26 21.66
N ASP A 36 -16.65 17.33 20.53
CA ASP A 36 -17.86 18.13 20.33
C ASP A 36 -19.16 17.36 20.63
N GLY A 37 -19.06 16.11 21.09
CA GLY A 37 -20.21 15.25 21.38
C GLY A 37 -20.82 14.56 20.16
N SER A 38 -20.29 14.80 18.95
CA SER A 38 -20.68 14.05 17.76
C SER A 38 -20.06 12.65 17.78
N LEU A 39 -20.74 11.68 17.17
CA LEU A 39 -20.19 10.33 17.00
C LEU A 39 -19.53 10.25 15.60
N PRO A 40 -18.23 9.95 15.50
CA PRO A 40 -17.61 9.64 14.23
C PRO A 40 -18.14 8.27 13.81
N ALA A 41 -18.91 8.24 12.73
CA ALA A 41 -19.50 7.00 12.23
C ALA A 41 -18.44 6.07 11.59
N PHE A 42 -17.20 6.53 11.41
CA PHE A 42 -16.13 5.87 10.64
C PHE A 42 -16.62 5.34 9.29
N ASP A 43 -17.68 5.91 8.74
CA ASP A 43 -18.44 5.42 7.57
C ASP A 43 -17.93 6.03 6.25
N ARG A 44 -16.68 6.49 6.26
CA ARG A 44 -16.06 7.17 5.13
C ARG A 44 -14.57 6.87 5.10
N TYR A 45 -14.02 6.79 3.90
CA TYR A 45 -12.58 6.68 3.72
C TYR A 45 -11.86 8.00 4.03
N GLY A 46 -10.54 7.91 4.18
CA GLY A 46 -9.65 9.06 4.22
C GLY A 46 -9.35 9.62 2.83
N ILE A 47 -8.51 10.66 2.81
CA ILE A 47 -7.92 11.18 1.57
C ILE A 47 -7.04 10.09 0.93
N ARG A 48 -7.01 10.05 -0.41
CA ARG A 48 -6.26 9.05 -1.16
C ARG A 48 -4.76 9.15 -0.84
N VAL A 49 -4.13 7.99 -0.75
CA VAL A 49 -2.68 7.82 -0.64
C VAL A 49 -2.14 6.97 -1.79
N PRO A 50 -0.87 7.10 -2.16
CA PRO A 50 -0.26 6.21 -3.15
C PRO A 50 -0.30 4.76 -2.69
N PHE A 51 -0.48 3.85 -3.65
CA PHE A 51 -0.44 2.41 -3.44
C PHE A 51 0.21 1.73 -4.64
N ALA A 52 1.20 0.87 -4.38
CA ALA A 52 1.89 0.11 -5.41
C ALA A 52 2.16 -1.33 -4.95
N VAL A 53 2.12 -2.25 -5.92
CA VAL A 53 2.43 -3.67 -5.73
C VAL A 53 3.66 -4.02 -6.55
N ILE A 54 4.67 -4.57 -5.89
CA ILE A 54 5.90 -5.06 -6.53
C ILE A 54 6.01 -6.56 -6.28
N SER A 55 5.95 -7.33 -7.37
CA SER A 55 6.05 -8.79 -7.31
C SER A 55 6.44 -9.34 -8.68
N PRO A 56 7.13 -10.51 -8.74
CA PRO A 56 7.25 -11.27 -9.97
C PRO A 56 5.90 -11.59 -10.64
N TYR A 57 4.81 -11.63 -9.86
CA TYR A 57 3.44 -11.87 -10.31
C TYR A 57 2.60 -10.60 -10.45
N ALA A 58 3.13 -9.41 -10.16
CA ALA A 58 2.38 -8.19 -10.43
C ALA A 58 2.13 -8.09 -11.95
N LYS A 59 1.10 -7.38 -12.41
CA LYS A 59 0.92 -7.07 -13.83
C LYS A 59 1.91 -5.99 -14.28
N ALA A 60 2.36 -6.07 -15.54
CA ALA A 60 3.22 -5.04 -16.13
C ALA A 60 2.38 -3.85 -16.59
N HIS A 61 2.87 -2.62 -16.41
CA HIS A 61 2.24 -1.40 -16.95
C HIS A 61 0.73 -1.30 -16.64
N HIS A 62 0.34 -1.76 -15.46
CA HIS A 62 -1.06 -1.86 -15.06
C HIS A 62 -1.36 -0.85 -13.95
N VAL A 63 -2.44 -0.10 -14.13
CA VAL A 63 -3.03 0.76 -13.11
C VAL A 63 -4.42 0.20 -12.82
N SER A 64 -4.64 -0.21 -11.57
CA SER A 64 -5.97 -0.59 -11.13
C SER A 64 -6.78 0.66 -10.79
N HIS A 65 -8.07 0.64 -11.11
CA HIS A 65 -9.03 1.68 -10.79
C HIS A 65 -10.10 1.20 -9.79
N ARG A 66 -9.84 0.07 -9.12
CA ARG A 66 -10.64 -0.38 -7.98
C ARG A 66 -10.42 0.54 -6.79
N THR A 67 -11.40 0.60 -5.89
CA THR A 67 -11.27 1.33 -4.63
C THR A 67 -10.56 0.44 -3.62
N TYR A 68 -9.37 0.87 -3.21
CA TYR A 68 -8.59 0.25 -2.15
C TYR A 68 -8.51 1.18 -0.94
N ASP A 69 -8.57 0.58 0.24
CA ASP A 69 -8.21 1.20 1.52
C ASP A 69 -7.07 0.41 2.20
N HIS A 70 -6.54 0.89 3.33
CA HIS A 70 -5.43 0.24 4.04
C HIS A 70 -5.71 -1.22 4.42
N THR A 71 -6.98 -1.58 4.66
CA THR A 71 -7.38 -2.95 4.99
C THR A 71 -7.43 -3.87 3.76
N SER A 72 -7.30 -3.34 2.53
CA SER A 72 -7.12 -4.14 1.31
C SER A 72 -5.90 -5.06 1.38
N ILE A 73 -4.85 -4.61 2.07
CA ILE A 73 -3.64 -5.41 2.34
C ILE A 73 -3.98 -6.55 3.32
N LEU A 74 -4.77 -6.27 4.37
CA LEU A 74 -5.24 -7.30 5.30
C LEU A 74 -6.11 -8.32 4.59
N ARG A 75 -7.09 -7.87 3.79
CA ARG A 75 -7.96 -8.73 2.98
C ARG A 75 -7.15 -9.66 2.07
N PHE A 76 -6.08 -9.16 1.45
CA PHE A 76 -5.18 -9.97 0.63
C PHE A 76 -4.51 -11.08 1.44
N ILE A 77 -3.94 -10.73 2.60
CA ILE A 77 -3.27 -11.65 3.52
C ILE A 77 -4.27 -12.69 4.04
N GLU A 78 -5.46 -12.27 4.47
CA GLU A 78 -6.54 -13.14 4.93
C GLU A 78 -6.93 -14.17 3.89
N ALA A 79 -7.22 -13.75 2.65
CA ALA A 79 -7.57 -14.71 1.61
C ALA A 79 -6.39 -15.60 1.21
N ARG A 80 -5.15 -15.08 1.22
CA ARG A 80 -3.96 -15.89 0.91
C ARG A 80 -3.69 -16.98 1.94
N PHE A 81 -3.96 -16.72 3.21
CA PHE A 81 -3.66 -17.63 4.33
C PHE A 81 -4.90 -18.27 4.96
N VAL A 82 -6.08 -18.04 4.38
CA VAL A 82 -7.37 -18.58 4.84
C VAL A 82 -7.64 -18.18 6.30
N MET A 83 -7.49 -16.89 6.58
CA MET A 83 -7.77 -16.31 7.90
C MET A 83 -9.13 -15.58 7.90
N PRO A 84 -9.82 -15.52 9.05
CA PRO A 84 -11.01 -14.69 9.19
C PRO A 84 -10.63 -13.20 9.18
N ALA A 85 -11.59 -12.37 8.77
CA ALA A 85 -11.49 -10.92 8.95
C ALA A 85 -11.59 -10.55 10.45
N LEU A 86 -10.98 -9.42 10.82
CA LEU A 86 -10.97 -8.90 12.18
C LEU A 86 -12.14 -7.95 12.45
N THR A 87 -12.65 -7.28 11.42
CA THR A 87 -13.75 -6.29 11.51
C THR A 87 -14.70 -6.43 10.31
N ALA A 88 -15.72 -5.57 10.22
CA ALA A 88 -16.50 -5.45 9.00
C ALA A 88 -15.75 -4.69 7.88
N ARG A 89 -14.69 -3.92 8.21
CA ARG A 89 -13.93 -3.13 7.21
C ARG A 89 -13.15 -4.02 6.27
N ASP A 90 -12.21 -4.79 6.83
CA ASP A 90 -11.37 -5.75 6.14
C ASP A 90 -12.21 -6.87 5.50
N ALA A 91 -13.28 -7.32 6.16
CA ALA A 91 -14.22 -8.29 5.57
C ALA A 91 -14.83 -7.82 4.24
N ASN A 92 -15.04 -6.50 4.08
CA ASN A 92 -15.68 -5.89 2.91
C ASN A 92 -14.69 -5.10 2.02
N ALA A 93 -13.39 -5.13 2.32
CA ALA A 93 -12.37 -4.48 1.51
C ALA A 93 -12.13 -5.25 0.21
N GLU A 94 -11.75 -4.54 -0.86
CA GLU A 94 -11.28 -5.17 -2.09
C GLU A 94 -9.82 -5.59 -1.90
N ALA A 95 -9.50 -6.85 -2.17
CA ALA A 95 -8.10 -7.24 -2.19
C ALA A 95 -7.50 -6.97 -3.58
N PRO A 96 -6.24 -6.52 -3.68
CA PRO A 96 -5.59 -6.11 -4.93
C PRO A 96 -5.24 -7.28 -5.87
N TRP A 97 -6.10 -8.31 -5.94
CA TRP A 97 -5.94 -9.47 -6.82
C TRP A 97 -5.84 -9.07 -8.30
N ASP A 98 -6.55 -8.02 -8.70
CA ASP A 98 -6.52 -7.54 -10.08
C ASP A 98 -5.15 -6.99 -10.49
N MET A 99 -4.28 -6.65 -9.53
CA MET A 99 -2.93 -6.18 -9.77
C MET A 99 -1.94 -7.33 -10.01
N PHE A 100 -2.36 -8.59 -9.82
CA PHE A 100 -1.55 -9.78 -10.03
C PHE A 100 -2.03 -10.62 -11.21
N ASP A 101 -1.08 -11.30 -11.85
CA ASP A 101 -1.28 -12.39 -12.79
C ASP A 101 -0.55 -13.62 -12.24
N PHE A 102 -1.32 -14.53 -11.63
CA PHE A 102 -0.78 -15.76 -11.04
C PHE A 102 -0.82 -16.95 -12.02
N ASP A 103 -1.46 -16.79 -13.18
CA ASP A 103 -1.51 -17.81 -14.23
C ASP A 103 -0.23 -17.76 -15.09
N ALA A 104 0.39 -16.58 -15.21
CA ALA A 104 1.68 -16.41 -15.85
C ALA A 104 2.86 -16.89 -14.98
N PRO A 105 3.96 -17.38 -15.60
CA PRO A 105 5.18 -17.66 -14.87
C PRO A 105 5.76 -16.37 -14.24
N PRO A 106 6.41 -16.46 -13.06
CA PRO A 106 6.94 -15.29 -12.37
C PRO A 106 8.00 -14.59 -13.21
N ARG A 107 7.90 -13.26 -13.30
CA ARG A 107 8.87 -12.45 -14.04
C ARG A 107 10.28 -12.58 -13.45
N PRO A 108 11.33 -12.66 -14.29
CA PRO A 108 12.71 -12.69 -13.82
C PRO A 108 13.03 -11.36 -13.10
N ALA A 109 14.04 -11.40 -12.22
CA ALA A 109 14.50 -10.14 -11.63
C ALA A 109 15.14 -9.29 -12.73
N PRO A 110 14.95 -7.97 -12.71
CA PRO A 110 15.66 -7.08 -13.62
C PRO A 110 17.17 -7.22 -13.37
N ALA A 111 17.94 -7.22 -14.46
CA ALA A 111 19.38 -7.05 -14.36
C ALA A 111 19.64 -5.60 -13.96
N VAL A 112 20.31 -5.39 -12.83
CA VAL A 112 20.70 -4.06 -12.35
C VAL A 112 22.21 -3.96 -12.46
N SER A 113 22.70 -3.04 -13.27
CA SER A 113 24.10 -2.60 -13.19
C SER A 113 24.20 -1.54 -12.10
N LEU A 114 25.17 -1.71 -11.20
CA LEU A 114 25.48 -0.63 -10.25
C LEU A 114 25.95 0.59 -11.05
N PRO A 115 25.52 1.81 -10.65
CA PRO A 115 26.10 3.01 -11.22
C PRO A 115 27.62 3.02 -10.94
N PRO A 116 28.43 3.58 -11.84
CA PRO A 116 29.86 3.74 -11.59
C PRO A 116 30.06 4.61 -10.35
N ILE A 117 31.05 4.26 -9.55
CA ILE A 117 31.53 5.09 -8.45
C ILE A 117 32.56 6.06 -9.03
N ASP A 118 32.40 7.35 -8.74
CA ASP A 118 33.45 8.32 -8.96
C ASP A 118 34.44 8.23 -7.80
N GLU A 119 35.54 7.53 -8.03
CA GLU A 119 36.55 7.23 -7.01
C GLU A 119 37.24 8.51 -6.49
N ASP A 120 37.34 9.55 -7.33
CA ASP A 120 37.93 10.83 -6.90
C ASP A 120 37.00 11.54 -5.92
N VAL A 121 35.69 11.54 -6.19
CA VAL A 121 34.68 12.08 -5.28
C VAL A 121 34.64 11.26 -3.99
N LEU A 122 34.66 9.93 -4.09
CA LEU A 122 34.66 9.05 -2.91
C LEU A 122 35.88 9.32 -2.02
N ALA A 123 37.08 9.38 -2.59
CA ALA A 123 38.30 9.70 -1.86
C ALA A 123 38.25 11.08 -1.20
N SER A 124 37.61 12.06 -1.86
CA SER A 124 37.41 13.39 -1.28
C SER A 124 36.46 13.37 -0.08
N CYS A 125 35.39 12.56 -0.12
CA CYS A 125 34.48 12.37 0.99
C CYS A 125 35.17 11.66 2.16
N ASP A 126 35.93 10.59 1.89
CA ASP A 126 36.63 9.82 2.91
C ASP A 126 37.70 10.67 3.62
N ALA A 127 38.39 11.55 2.91
CA ALA A 127 39.37 12.45 3.52
C ALA A 127 38.75 13.48 4.49
N VAL A 128 37.46 13.79 4.34
CA VAL A 128 36.74 14.77 5.17
C VAL A 128 35.93 14.09 6.29
N PHE A 129 35.35 12.93 6.01
CA PHE A 129 34.35 12.29 6.86
C PHE A 129 34.68 10.83 7.25
N GLY A 130 35.76 10.25 6.72
CA GLY A 130 36.22 8.93 7.15
C GLY A 130 36.76 8.99 8.58
N GLU A 131 36.41 8.01 9.41
CA GLU A 131 37.04 7.79 10.72
C GLU A 131 38.54 7.50 10.60
#